data_AF-A0A432I734-F1
#
_entry.id   AF-A0A432I734-F1
#
_cell.length_a   1.000
_cell.length_b   1.000
_cell.length_c   1.000
_cell.angle_alpha   90.00
_cell.angle_beta   90.00
_cell.angle_gamma   90.00
#
_symmetry.space_group_name_H-M   'P 1'
#
loop_
_entity.id
_entity.type
_entity.pdbx_description
1 polymer ?
#
loop_
_entity_poly.entity_id
_entity_poly.type
_entity_poly.pdbx_seq_one_letter_code
_entity_poly.pdbx_strand_id
1 'polypeptide(L)'
;EGDEIKAGTLTLKAIATPGHTPGSTCFSIGNHLFSGDTLFPNGPGKTGSPEKLAEIIHSITSSLFTLDEDTNIFPGHGDDGILKEEKGKYDVFASKEHPADLAGDVEWLKS
;
A
#
# COMPACT_ATOMS: atom_id res chain seq x y z
N GLU A 1 11.77 4.80 10.23
CA GLU A 1 10.34 4.54 10.53
C GLU A 1 9.83 5.64 11.41
N GLY A 2 8.71 6.29 11.06
CA GLY A 2 8.14 7.40 11.84
C GLY A 2 8.93 8.71 11.76
N ASP A 3 9.96 8.77 10.92
CA ASP A 3 10.76 9.98 10.72
C ASP A 3 9.92 11.07 10.04
N GLU A 4 10.14 12.31 10.47
CA GLU A 4 9.52 13.49 9.87
C GLU A 4 10.51 14.17 8.91
N ILE A 5 10.07 14.40 7.67
CA ILE A 5 10.83 15.12 6.65
C ILE A 5 10.16 16.47 6.43
N LYS A 6 10.94 17.55 6.57
CA LYS A 6 10.44 18.92 6.36
C LYS A 6 10.78 19.43 4.96
N ALA A 7 9.78 19.98 4.27
CA ALA A 7 9.92 20.63 2.98
C ALA A 7 9.19 21.98 3.00
N GLY A 8 9.88 23.04 3.41
CA GLY A 8 9.25 24.34 3.65
C GLY A 8 8.26 24.25 4.82
N THR A 9 6.99 24.56 4.58
CA THR A 9 5.90 24.45 5.56
C THR A 9 5.27 23.06 5.62
N LEU A 10 5.73 22.13 4.78
CA LEU A 10 5.22 20.77 4.70
C LEU A 10 6.01 19.84 5.63
N THR A 11 5.30 18.96 6.34
CA THR A 11 5.87 17.87 7.12
C THR A 11 5.35 16.56 6.57
N LEU A 12 6.26 15.72 6.07
CA LEU A 12 5.96 14.39 5.58
C LEU A 12 6.33 13.38 6.67
N LYS A 13 5.45 12.42 6.94
CA LYS A 13 5.72 11.30 7.83
C LYS A 13 6.11 10.09 7.01
N ALA A 14 7.29 9.53 7.29
CA ALA A 14 7.76 8.28 6.69
C ALA A 14 7.08 7.07 7.36
N ILE A 15 6.56 6.17 6.54
CA ILE A 15 5.90 4.92 6.96
C ILE A 15 6.57 3.78 6.20
N ALA A 16 7.29 2.92 6.92
CA ALA A 16 7.92 1.74 6.35
C ALA A 16 6.84 0.76 5.90
N THR A 17 6.96 0.31 4.66
CA THR A 17 6.00 -0.59 4.03
C THR A 17 6.71 -1.67 3.23
N PRO A 18 7.53 -2.51 3.89
CA PRO A 18 8.29 -3.55 3.22
C PRO A 18 7.36 -4.56 2.54
N GLY A 19 7.89 -5.20 1.50
CA GLY A 19 7.26 -6.33 0.81
C GLY A 19 7.53 -6.31 -0.70
N HIS A 20 7.27 -5.19 -1.37
CA HIS A 20 7.73 -4.98 -2.76
C HIS A 20 9.26 -4.95 -2.81
N THR A 21 9.85 -4.12 -1.94
CA THR A 21 11.27 -4.19 -1.58
C THR A 21 11.43 -4.15 -0.07
N PRO A 22 12.59 -4.58 0.49
CA PRO A 22 12.86 -4.43 1.93
C PRO A 22 12.90 -2.98 2.42
N GLY A 23 13.18 -2.01 1.53
CA GLY A 23 13.30 -0.59 1.85
C GLY A 23 12.09 0.26 1.45
N SER A 24 11.01 -0.37 0.97
CA SER A 24 9.81 0.33 0.54
C SER A 24 9.27 1.20 1.69
N THR A 25 9.02 2.47 1.39
CA THR A 25 8.59 3.49 2.35
C THR A 25 7.55 4.37 1.69
N CYS A 26 6.39 4.52 2.32
CA CYS A 26 5.38 5.50 1.94
C CYS A 26 5.60 6.83 2.69
N PHE A 27 5.13 7.92 2.11
CA PHE A 27 5.15 9.23 2.75
C PHE A 27 3.74 9.81 2.86
N SER A 28 3.31 10.09 4.08
CA SER A 28 2.01 10.72 4.36
C SER A 28 2.18 12.22 4.62
N ILE A 29 1.30 13.03 4.02
CA ILE A 29 1.23 14.47 4.25
C ILE A 29 -0.21 14.99 4.14
N GLY A 30 -0.75 15.46 5.27
CA GLY A 30 -2.17 15.81 5.35
C GLY A 30 -3.01 14.60 4.93
N ASN A 31 -3.89 14.80 3.94
CA ASN A 31 -4.75 13.75 3.39
C ASN A 31 -4.20 13.10 2.10
N HIS A 32 -2.88 13.11 1.92
CA HIS A 32 -2.20 12.55 0.74
C HIS A 32 -1.19 11.49 1.18
N LEU A 33 -1.15 10.40 0.44
CA LEU A 33 -0.22 9.29 0.64
C LEU A 33 0.54 9.05 -0.66
N PHE A 34 1.85 9.30 -0.65
CA PHE A 34 2.75 8.85 -1.69
C PHE A 34 3.14 7.40 -1.39
N SER A 35 2.53 6.44 -2.09
CA SER A 35 2.63 5.01 -1.77
C SER A 35 3.79 4.29 -2.48
N GLY A 36 4.40 4.94 -3.48
CA GLY A 36 5.41 4.32 -4.33
C GLY A 36 4.87 3.02 -4.93
N ASP A 37 5.66 1.96 -4.89
CA ASP A 37 5.26 0.63 -5.37
C ASP A 37 4.68 -0.25 -4.25
N THR A 38 4.14 0.36 -3.18
CA THR A 38 3.48 -0.38 -2.11
C THR A 38 2.02 -0.67 -2.44
N LEU A 39 1.26 0.36 -2.79
CA LEU A 39 -0.19 0.28 -3.01
C LEU A 39 -0.55 1.10 -4.25
N PHE A 40 -1.24 0.45 -5.17
CA PHE A 40 -1.80 1.00 -6.40
C PHE A 40 -3.33 0.88 -6.36
N PRO A 41 -4.04 1.57 -7.27
CA PRO A 41 -5.40 1.17 -7.59
C PRO A 41 -5.46 -0.31 -7.97
N ASN A 42 -6.34 -1.05 -7.31
CA ASN A 42 -6.62 -2.47 -7.46
C ASN A 42 -5.61 -3.46 -6.87
N GLY A 43 -4.52 -3.04 -6.21
CA GLY A 43 -3.56 -4.04 -5.70
C GLY A 43 -2.27 -3.50 -5.09
N PRO A 44 -1.48 -4.38 -4.48
CA PRO A 44 -0.13 -4.08 -4.05
C PRO A 44 0.84 -4.05 -5.24
N GLY A 45 2.04 -3.51 -5.04
CA GLY A 45 3.11 -3.70 -6.01
C GLY A 45 3.56 -5.16 -6.12
N LYS A 46 4.25 -5.47 -7.23
CA LYS A 46 4.73 -6.82 -7.54
C LYS A 46 5.58 -7.40 -6.40
N THR A 47 5.32 -8.64 -6.01
CA THR A 47 6.12 -9.34 -4.99
C THR A 47 6.82 -10.57 -5.56
N GLY A 48 8.02 -10.86 -5.05
CA GLY A 48 8.86 -11.96 -5.56
C GLY A 48 8.54 -13.35 -4.99
N SER A 49 7.77 -13.42 -3.91
CA SER A 49 7.41 -14.68 -3.24
C SER A 49 6.13 -14.53 -2.39
N PRO A 50 5.48 -15.63 -1.98
CA PRO A 50 4.32 -15.58 -1.09
C PRO A 50 4.61 -14.90 0.25
N GLU A 51 5.81 -15.06 0.80
CA GLU A 51 6.23 -14.37 2.03
C GLU A 51 6.29 -12.86 1.83
N LYS A 52 6.75 -12.40 0.67
CA LYS A 52 6.77 -10.98 0.30
C LYS A 52 5.37 -10.43 0.04
N LEU A 53 4.47 -11.23 -0.51
CA LEU A 53 3.05 -10.88 -0.61
C LEU A 53 2.41 -10.73 0.76
N ALA A 54 2.65 -11.66 1.68
CA ALA A 54 2.16 -11.56 3.05
C ALA A 54 2.74 -10.31 3.76
N GLU A 55 4.03 -10.01 3.56
CA GLU A 55 4.69 -8.83 4.12
C GLU A 55 4.09 -7.51 3.60
N ILE A 56 3.86 -7.37 2.29
CA ILE A 56 3.27 -6.14 1.74
C ILE A 56 1.80 -5.99 2.17
N ILE A 57 1.03 -7.08 2.22
CA ILE A 57 -0.37 -7.05 2.71
C ILE A 57 -0.39 -6.64 4.18
N HIS A 58 0.52 -7.15 5.00
CA HIS A 58 0.64 -6.73 6.39
C HIS A 58 0.95 -5.22 6.48
N SER A 59 1.95 -4.74 5.75
CA SER A 59 2.30 -3.31 5.70
C SER A 59 1.11 -2.42 5.31
N ILE A 60 0.35 -2.82 4.28
CA ILE A 60 -0.82 -2.06 3.83
C ILE A 60 -1.91 -2.06 4.92
N THR A 61 -2.24 -3.21 5.48
CA THR A 61 -3.35 -3.36 6.41
C THR A 61 -3.09 -2.78 7.80
N SER A 62 -1.85 -2.88 8.30
CA SER A 62 -1.48 -2.35 9.62
C SER A 62 -1.16 -0.86 9.62
N SER A 63 -0.69 -0.33 8.49
CA SER A 63 -0.12 1.02 8.44
C SER A 63 -0.85 1.97 7.50
N LEU A 64 -1.27 1.50 6.31
CA LEU A 64 -1.93 2.37 5.34
C LEU A 64 -3.44 2.44 5.58
N PHE A 65 -4.12 1.30 5.75
CA PHE A 65 -5.58 1.24 6.01
C PHE A 65 -6.03 1.74 7.39
N THR A 66 -5.07 2.19 8.22
CA THR A 66 -5.31 2.90 9.48
C THR A 66 -5.34 4.41 9.34
N LEU A 67 -4.97 4.94 8.17
CA LEU A 67 -5.14 6.35 7.81
C LEU A 67 -6.62 6.66 7.51
N ASP A 68 -6.93 7.96 7.39
CA ASP A 68 -8.29 8.41 7.09
C ASP A 68 -8.77 7.86 5.73
N GLU A 69 -10.02 7.42 5.66
CA GLU A 69 -10.56 6.74 4.46
C GLU A 69 -10.53 7.61 3.20
N ASP A 70 -10.63 8.93 3.36
CA ASP A 70 -10.59 9.90 2.27
C ASP A 70 -9.16 10.28 1.83
N THR A 71 -8.14 9.60 2.36
CA THR A 71 -6.75 9.78 1.94
C THR A 71 -6.57 9.44 0.46
N ASN A 72 -6.06 10.42 -0.30
CA ASN A 72 -5.67 10.23 -1.71
C ASN A 72 -4.36 9.43 -1.81
N ILE A 73 -4.32 8.47 -2.72
CA ILE A 73 -3.15 7.62 -2.99
C ILE A 73 -2.48 8.11 -4.28
N PHE A 74 -1.17 8.36 -4.20
CA PHE A 74 -0.29 8.71 -5.31
C PHE A 74 0.77 7.61 -5.46
N PRO A 75 0.52 6.60 -6.32
CA PRO A 75 1.47 5.52 -6.55
C PRO A 75 2.71 6.00 -7.30
N GLY A 76 3.75 5.15 -7.34
CA GLY A 76 4.95 5.40 -8.14
C GLY A 76 4.68 5.46 -9.64
N HIS A 77 3.61 4.78 -10.08
CA HIS A 77 3.22 4.62 -11.48
C HIS A 77 1.69 4.49 -11.61
N GLY A 78 1.17 4.83 -12.79
CA GLY A 78 -0.26 4.68 -13.10
C GLY A 78 -1.11 5.82 -12.57
N ASP A 79 -2.40 5.54 -12.37
CA ASP A 79 -3.39 6.52 -11.93
C ASP A 79 -3.44 6.64 -10.40
N ASP A 80 -3.91 7.80 -9.94
CA ASP A 80 -4.18 8.05 -8.52
C ASP A 80 -5.39 7.23 -8.03
N GLY A 81 -5.55 7.14 -6.70
CA GLY A 81 -6.67 6.44 -6.08
C GLY A 81 -7.10 7.06 -4.74
N ILE A 82 -8.02 6.39 -4.06
CA ILE A 82 -8.45 6.76 -2.71
C ILE A 82 -8.47 5.53 -1.81
N LEU A 83 -8.00 5.72 -0.58
CA LEU A 83 -7.78 4.62 0.36
C LEU A 83 -9.06 3.84 0.68
N LYS A 84 -10.20 4.53 0.76
CA LYS A 84 -11.52 3.91 0.93
C LYS A 84 -11.84 2.86 -0.12
N GLU A 85 -11.60 3.18 -1.39
CA GLU A 85 -11.90 2.27 -2.50
C GLU A 85 -10.99 1.04 -2.44
N GLU A 86 -9.70 1.24 -2.19
CA GLU A 86 -8.72 0.16 -2.11
C GLU A 86 -8.95 -0.75 -0.90
N LYS A 87 -9.36 -0.20 0.24
CA LYS A 87 -9.76 -0.98 1.40
C LYS A 87 -10.98 -1.85 1.10
N GLY A 88 -12.00 -1.30 0.44
CA GLY A 88 -13.17 -2.07 0.02
C GLY A 88 -12.85 -3.19 -0.97
N LYS A 89 -11.94 -2.95 -1.92
CA LYS A 89 -11.46 -4.00 -2.84
C LYS A 89 -10.64 -5.07 -2.10
N TYR A 90 -9.78 -4.66 -1.17
CA TYR A 90 -9.03 -5.56 -0.32
C TYR A 90 -9.95 -6.45 0.55
N ASP A 91 -11.03 -5.91 1.11
CA ASP A 91 -11.98 -6.71 1.91
C ASP A 91 -12.58 -7.86 1.09
N VAL A 92 -12.87 -7.61 -0.19
CA VAL A 92 -13.29 -8.66 -1.14
C VAL A 92 -12.18 -9.68 -1.36
N PHE A 93 -10.95 -9.24 -1.60
CA PHE A 93 -9.78 -10.13 -1.73
C PHE A 93 -9.60 -11.01 -0.49
N ALA A 94 -9.62 -10.43 0.71
CA ALA A 94 -9.40 -11.10 1.98
C ALA A 94 -10.51 -12.14 2.32
N SER A 95 -11.69 -11.99 1.74
CA SER A 95 -12.80 -12.94 1.93
C SER A 95 -12.68 -14.23 1.10
N LYS A 96 -11.77 -14.29 0.13
CA LYS A 96 -11.58 -15.43 -0.77
C LYS A 96 -10.48 -16.37 -0.24
N GLU A 97 -10.54 -17.64 -0.64
CA GLU A 97 -9.40 -18.55 -0.53
C GLU A 97 -8.39 -18.29 -1.65
N HIS A 98 -7.11 -18.29 -1.29
CA HIS A 98 -6.00 -18.03 -2.23
C HIS A 98 -5.06 -19.22 -2.31
N PRO A 99 -4.43 -19.47 -3.47
CA PRO A 99 -3.34 -20.44 -3.57
C PRO A 99 -2.21 -20.11 -2.59
N ALA A 100 -1.62 -21.14 -1.97
CA ALA A 100 -0.53 -20.95 -1.02
C ALA A 100 0.75 -20.36 -1.65
N ASP A 101 0.86 -20.47 -2.98
CA ASP A 101 1.97 -19.96 -3.79
C ASP A 101 1.65 -18.63 -4.49
N LEU A 102 0.55 -17.95 -4.14
CA LEU A 102 0.18 -16.66 -4.71
C LEU A 102 1.29 -15.62 -4.48
N ALA A 103 1.77 -15.04 -5.57
CA ALA A 103 2.80 -14.01 -5.59
C ALA A 103 2.81 -13.30 -6.97
N GLY A 104 3.67 -12.30 -7.14
CA GLY A 104 3.81 -11.58 -8.40
C GLY A 104 2.88 -10.39 -8.49
N ASP A 105 2.24 -10.24 -9.66
CA ASP A 105 1.31 -9.16 -9.96
C ASP A 105 -0.10 -9.55 -9.49
N VAL A 106 -0.37 -9.31 -8.20
CA VAL A 106 -1.65 -9.62 -7.54
C VAL A 106 -2.59 -8.42 -7.65
N GLU A 107 -3.85 -8.67 -7.98
CA GLU A 107 -4.90 -7.65 -8.03
C GLU A 107 -6.07 -8.08 -7.14
N TRP A 108 -6.55 -7.20 -6.26
CA TRP A 108 -7.58 -7.49 -5.25
C TRP A 108 -8.81 -8.21 -5.81
N LEU A 109 -9.30 -7.78 -6.97
CA LEU A 109 -10.53 -8.32 -7.54
C LEU A 109 -10.32 -9.48 -8.51
N LYS A 110 -9.13 -9.60 -9.12
CA LYS A 110 -8.84 -10.62 -10.14
C LYS A 110 -8.15 -11.86 -9.59
N SER A 111 -7.46 -11.71 -8.47
CA SER A 111 -6.86 -12.82 -7.73
C SER A 111 -7.88 -13.53 -6.84
#